data_AF-A0A818I5G2-F1
#
_entry.id   AF-A0A818I5G2-F1
#
_cell.length_a   1.000
_cell.length_b   1.000
_cell.length_c   1.000
_cell.angle_alpha   90.00
_cell.angle_beta   90.00
_cell.angle_gamma   90.00
#
_symmetry.space_group_name_H-M   'P 1'
#
loop_
_entity.id
_entity.type
_entity.pdbx_description
1 polymer ?
#
loop_
_entity_poly.entity_id
_entity_poly.type
_entity_poly.pdbx_seq_one_letter_code
_entity_poly.pdbx_strand_id
1 'polypeptide(L)'
;MATPQLIIVLRSVRHELQSFSLGLQNCIMKIIAQIPAPILFGIIIDNQCLFWSESTYHRRGSCFIYNGNRLPFTLFGTAIIIKLISLTLIIILFSITLKRNKIQNISFSTEEQENLLNK
;
A
#
# COMPACT_ATOMS: atom_id res chain seq x y z
N MET A 1 12.87 4.70 -16.09
CA MET A 1 13.29 4.07 -14.82
C MET A 1 12.57 2.73 -14.69
N ALA A 2 13.25 1.61 -14.90
CA ALA A 2 12.65 0.29 -14.75
C ALA A 2 12.65 -0.06 -13.26
N THR A 3 11.47 -0.16 -12.64
CA THR A 3 11.37 -0.66 -11.27
C THR A 3 11.80 -2.13 -11.26
N PRO A 4 12.55 -2.59 -10.25
CA PRO A 4 13.05 -3.97 -10.19
C PRO A 4 11.90 -4.99 -10.28
N GLN A 5 10.71 -4.63 -9.79
CA GLN A 5 9.49 -5.41 -9.91
C GLN A 5 9.06 -5.67 -11.35
N LEU A 6 9.15 -4.67 -12.23
CA LEU A 6 8.81 -4.81 -13.65
C LEU A 6 9.79 -5.74 -14.37
N ILE A 7 11.08 -5.67 -14.04
CA ILE A 7 12.14 -6.49 -14.66
C ILE A 7 11.92 -7.98 -14.35
N ILE A 8 11.56 -8.31 -13.11
CA ILE A 8 11.29 -9.70 -12.69
C ILE A 8 10.12 -10.30 -13.47
N VAL A 9 9.04 -9.53 -13.65
CA VAL A 9 7.85 -10.01 -14.39
C VAL A 9 8.15 -10.17 -15.88
N LEU A 10 8.88 -9.24 -16.48
CA LEU A 10 9.29 -9.32 -17.88
C LEU A 10 10.21 -10.53 -18.16
N ARG A 11 11.09 -10.91 -17.22
CA ARG A 11 11.96 -12.10 -17.31
C ARG A 11 11.19 -13.41 -17.14
N SER A 12 10.02 -13.38 -16.50
CA SER A 12 9.23 -14.56 -16.16
C SER A 12 8.21 -14.94 -17.25
N VAL A 13 8.01 -14.10 -18.26
CA VAL A 13 6.97 -14.28 -19.29
C VAL A 13 7.52 -14.11 -20.71
N ARG A 14 6.96 -14.86 -21.67
CA ARG A 14 7.33 -14.77 -23.10
C ARG A 14 7.09 -13.36 -23.64
N HIS A 15 7.97 -12.88 -24.53
CA HIS A 15 7.97 -11.51 -25.04
C HIS A 15 6.63 -11.05 -25.63
N GLU A 16 5.86 -11.96 -26.22
CA GLU A 16 4.56 -11.66 -26.84
C GLU A 16 3.44 -11.33 -25.83
N LEU A 17 3.58 -11.70 -24.55
CA LEU A 17 2.54 -11.55 -23.51
C LEU A 17 2.92 -10.56 -22.41
N GLN A 18 4.05 -9.85 -22.57
CA GLN A 18 4.60 -8.96 -21.56
C GLN A 18 3.66 -7.80 -21.20
N SER A 19 3.08 -7.14 -22.20
CA SER A 19 2.17 -6.00 -21.99
C SER A 19 0.88 -6.41 -21.26
N PHE A 20 0.37 -7.62 -21.51
CA PHE A 20 -0.81 -8.15 -20.83
C PHE A 20 -0.53 -8.42 -19.35
N SER A 21 0.60 -9.07 -19.04
CA SER A 21 1.00 -9.38 -17.66
C SER A 21 1.21 -8.12 -16.80
N LEU A 22 1.86 -7.10 -17.37
CA LEU A 22 2.09 -5.83 -16.67
C LEU A 22 0.78 -5.07 -16.40
N GLY A 23 -0.14 -5.09 -17.38
CA GLY A 23 -1.49 -4.57 -17.21
C GLY A 23 -2.21 -5.24 -16.05
N LEU A 24 -2.23 -6.58 -16.04
CA LEU A 24 -2.91 -7.36 -15.01
C LEU A 24 -2.32 -7.15 -13.61
N GLN A 25 -0.98 -7.17 -13.48
CA GLN A 25 -0.31 -6.91 -12.21
C GLN A 25 -0.66 -5.53 -11.66
N ASN A 26 -0.65 -4.50 -12.51
CA ASN A 26 -1.02 -3.15 -12.12
C ASN A 26 -2.51 -3.04 -11.77
N CYS A 27 -3.39 -3.70 -12.53
CA CYS A 27 -4.81 -3.77 -12.23
C CYS A 27 -5.07 -4.39 -10.86
N ILE A 28 -4.46 -5.54 -10.55
CA ILE A 28 -4.65 -6.22 -9.26
C ILE A 28 -4.15 -5.34 -8.10
N MET A 29 -2.93 -4.79 -8.21
CA MET A 29 -2.37 -3.90 -7.19
C MET A 29 -3.24 -2.67 -6.96
N LYS A 30 -3.75 -2.07 -8.04
CA LYS A 30 -4.65 -0.93 -7.96
C LYS A 30 -6.01 -1.31 -7.38
N ILE A 31 -6.59 -2.44 -7.75
CA ILE A 31 -7.86 -2.90 -7.18
C ILE A 31 -7.72 -3.06 -5.66
N ILE A 32 -6.65 -3.72 -5.20
CA ILE A 32 -6.43 -3.96 -3.77
C ILE A 32 -6.16 -2.65 -3.00
N ALA A 33 -5.45 -1.68 -3.58
CA ALA A 33 -5.12 -0.43 -2.90
C ALA A 33 -6.17 0.68 -3.07
N GLN A 34 -6.83 0.71 -4.23
CA GLN A 34 -7.70 1.80 -4.68
C GLN A 34 -9.18 1.51 -4.46
N ILE A 35 -9.58 0.28 -4.13
CA ILE A 35 -10.93 -0.01 -3.62
C ILE A 35 -11.09 0.35 -2.13
N PRO A 36 -10.16 0.02 -1.21
CA PRO A 36 -10.35 0.37 0.19
C PRO A 36 -10.29 1.88 0.43
N ALA A 37 -9.55 2.64 -0.38
CA ALA A 37 -9.48 4.09 -0.28
C ALA A 37 -10.87 4.77 -0.39
N PRO A 38 -11.64 4.64 -1.50
CA PRO A 38 -12.95 5.27 -1.65
C PRO A 38 -13.99 4.73 -0.66
N ILE A 39 -13.89 3.47 -0.22
CA ILE A 39 -14.77 2.93 0.83
C ILE A 39 -14.51 3.67 2.16
N LEU A 40 -13.25 3.78 2.56
CA LEU A 40 -12.87 4.45 3.80
C LEU A 40 -13.23 5.95 3.74
N PHE A 41 -12.91 6.60 2.61
CA PHE A 41 -13.26 8.00 2.40
C PHE A 41 -14.78 8.21 2.37
N GLY A 42 -15.55 7.27 1.81
CA GLY A 42 -17.02 7.30 1.85
C GLY A 42 -17.55 7.32 3.28
N ILE A 43 -17.10 6.38 4.12
CA ILE A 43 -17.50 6.32 5.54
C ILE A 43 -17.10 7.60 6.30
N ILE A 44 -15.90 8.14 6.03
CA ILE A 44 -15.43 9.37 6.68
C ILE A 44 -16.34 10.55 6.30
N ILE A 45 -16.71 10.67 5.04
CA ILE A 45 -17.58 11.74 4.53
C ILE A 45 -18.99 11.61 5.13
N ASP A 46 -19.53 10.39 5.16
CA ASP A 46 -20.84 10.08 5.76
C ASP A 46 -20.88 10.45 7.25
N ASN A 47 -19.77 10.25 7.98
CA ASN A 47 -19.66 10.63 9.39
C ASN A 47 -19.61 12.15 9.63
N GLN A 48 -19.27 12.97 8.63
CA GLN A 48 -19.27 14.43 8.75
C GLN A 48 -20.61 15.07 8.35
N CYS A 49 -21.63 14.25 8.09
CA CYS A 49 -22.96 14.74 7.74
C CYS A 49 -23.64 15.41 8.95
N LEU A 50 -24.07 16.66 8.79
CA LEU A 50 -24.81 17.39 9.82
C LEU A 50 -26.32 17.16 9.71
N PHE A 51 -26.83 17.01 8.49
CA PHE A 51 -28.25 16.80 8.22
C PHE A 51 -28.46 15.77 7.10
N TRP A 52 -29.10 14.65 7.45
CA TRP A 52 -29.49 13.61 6.51
C TRP A 52 -30.80 14.01 5.83
N SER A 53 -30.91 13.84 4.51
CA SER A 53 -32.21 13.91 3.84
C SER A 53 -33.01 12.67 4.25
N GLU A 54 -33.97 12.84 5.16
CA GLU A 54 -34.95 11.80 5.44
C GLU A 54 -35.92 11.73 4.26
N SER A 55 -35.84 10.64 3.50
CA SER A 55 -36.89 10.32 2.54
C SER A 55 -38.17 9.97 3.31
N THR A 56 -39.34 10.25 2.72
CA THR A 56 -40.71 10.09 3.24
C THR A 56 -41.04 8.69 3.81
N TYR A 57 -40.10 7.75 3.77
CA TYR A 57 -40.20 6.37 4.23
C TYR A 57 -39.10 5.95 5.21
N HIS A 58 -38.57 6.88 6.02
CA HIS A 58 -37.51 6.62 7.03
C HIS A 58 -36.24 5.97 6.48
N ARG A 59 -35.98 6.10 5.17
CA ARG A 59 -34.74 5.65 4.55
C ARG A 59 -33.76 6.81 4.52
N ARG A 60 -32.54 6.58 5.04
CA ARG A 60 -31.42 7.53 4.95
C ARG A 60 -31.08 7.76 3.47
N GLY A 61 -31.36 8.95 2.97
CA GLY A 61 -30.92 9.39 1.64
C GLY A 61 -29.49 9.94 1.66
N SER A 62 -29.12 10.71 0.65
CA SER A 62 -27.85 11.44 0.62
C SER A 62 -27.81 12.56 1.67
N CYS A 63 -26.64 12.86 2.22
CA CYS A 63 -26.44 14.00 3.11
C CYS A 63 -26.67 15.33 2.37
N PHE A 64 -27.42 16.26 2.97
CA PHE A 64 -27.74 17.57 2.36
C PHE A 64 -26.69 18.63 2.72
N ILE A 65 -26.24 18.65 3.98
CA ILE A 65 -25.27 19.64 4.50
C ILE A 65 -24.13 18.92 5.21
N TYR A 66 -22.92 19.10 4.69
CA TYR A 66 -21.68 18.66 5.31
C TYR A 66 -21.06 19.80 6.13
N ASN A 67 -20.33 19.46 7.20
CA ASN A 67 -19.57 20.47 7.94
C ASN A 67 -18.32 20.92 7.14
N GLY A 68 -18.42 22.07 6.46
CA GLY A 68 -17.35 22.61 5.61
C GLY A 68 -16.04 22.91 6.36
N ASN A 69 -16.10 23.19 7.66
CA ASN A 69 -14.90 23.47 8.45
C ASN A 69 -14.21 22.20 8.93
N ARG A 70 -14.96 21.14 9.26
CA ARG A 70 -14.38 19.89 9.81
C ARG A 70 -13.99 18.87 8.74
N LEU A 71 -14.70 18.86 7.62
CA LEU A 71 -14.47 17.93 6.51
C LEU A 71 -13.00 17.91 6.02
N PRO A 72 -12.35 19.05 5.71
CA PRO A 72 -10.96 19.02 5.24
C PRO A 72 -10.00 18.49 6.30
N PHE A 73 -10.13 18.90 7.57
CA PHE A 73 -9.25 18.41 8.64
C PHE A 73 -9.37 16.91 8.86
N THR A 74 -10.59 16.36 8.81
CA THR A 74 -10.81 14.92 8.96
C THR A 74 -10.20 14.15 7.78
N LEU A 75 -10.34 14.65 6.54
CA LEU A 75 -9.75 14.01 5.35
C LEU A 75 -8.21 14.07 5.33
N PHE A 76 -7.63 15.23 5.65
CA PHE A 76 -6.17 15.37 5.72
C PHE A 76 -5.61 14.58 6.91
N GLY A 77 -6.29 14.59 8.06
CA GLY A 77 -5.91 13.82 9.23
C GLY A 77 -5.85 12.33 8.95
N THR A 78 -6.87 11.76 8.31
CA THR A 78 -6.88 10.32 7.96
C THR A 78 -5.80 9.99 6.94
N ALA A 79 -5.56 10.84 5.93
CA ALA A 79 -4.47 10.67 4.98
C ALA A 79 -3.10 10.67 5.67
N ILE A 80 -2.87 11.58 6.61
CA ILE A 80 -1.62 11.63 7.40
C ILE A 80 -1.46 10.37 8.24
N ILE A 81 -2.52 9.91 8.92
CA ILE A 81 -2.48 8.69 9.74
C ILE A 81 -2.12 7.47 8.87
N ILE A 82 -2.75 7.31 7.71
CA ILE A 82 -2.45 6.21 6.78
C ILE A 82 -0.99 6.29 6.32
N LYS A 83 -0.49 7.49 6.00
CA LYS A 83 0.92 7.70 5.60
C LYS A 83 1.89 7.37 6.73
N LEU A 84 1.57 7.73 7.97
CA LEU A 84 2.38 7.40 9.14
C LEU A 84 2.45 5.88 9.37
N ILE A 85 1.33 5.18 9.30
CA ILE A 85 1.28 3.72 9.41
C ILE A 85 2.11 3.06 8.30
N SER A 86 1.99 3.57 7.07
CA SER A 86 2.79 3.06 5.95
C SER A 86 4.29 3.31 6.15
N LEU A 87 4.67 4.48 6.68
CA LEU A 87 6.07 4.81 6.97
C LEU A 87 6.64 3.92 8.07
N THR A 88 5.90 3.68 9.16
CA THR A 88 6.37 2.81 10.24
C THR A 88 6.60 1.38 9.76
N LEU A 89 5.68 0.83 8.96
CA LEU A 89 5.85 -0.49 8.35
C LEU A 89 7.09 -0.56 7.45
N ILE A 90 7.31 0.45 6.61
CA ILE A 90 8.49 0.51 5.74
C ILE A 90 9.78 0.57 6.57
N ILE A 91 9.82 1.39 7.63
CA ILE A 91 10.98 1.50 8.52
C ILE A 91 11.26 0.15 9.19
N ILE A 92 10.24 -0.54 9.70
CA ILE A 92 10.37 -1.86 10.31
C ILE A 92 10.94 -2.89 9.32
N LEU A 93 10.36 -2.98 8.11
CA LEU A 93 10.84 -3.88 7.07
C LEU A 93 12.28 -3.57 6.64
N PHE A 94 12.62 -2.28 6.55
CA PHE A 94 13.96 -1.83 6.24
C PHE A 94 14.96 -2.25 7.33
N SER A 95 14.63 -2.03 8.61
CA SER A 95 15.44 -2.49 9.74
C SER A 95 15.64 -4.01 9.75
N ILE A 96 14.59 -4.78 9.43
CA ILE A 96 14.68 -6.25 9.30
C ILE A 96 15.62 -6.64 8.15
N THR A 97 15.50 -5.97 7.00
CA THR A 97 16.33 -6.24 5.81
C THR A 97 17.80 -5.94 6.06
N LEU A 98 18.11 -4.83 6.73
CA LEU A 98 19.49 -4.51 7.14
C LEU A 98 20.07 -5.56 8.09
N LYS A 99 19.26 -6.03 9.05
CA LYS A 99 19.67 -7.10 9.97
C LYS A 99 19.92 -8.41 9.22
N ARG A 100 19.05 -8.77 8.26
CA ARG A 100 19.20 -9.95 7.40
C ARG A 100 20.47 -9.89 6.56
N ASN A 101 20.75 -8.76 5.90
CA ASN A 101 21.94 -8.58 5.07
C ASN A 101 23.23 -8.72 5.88
N LYS A 102 23.29 -8.16 7.10
CA LYS A 102 24.46 -8.32 7.98
C LYS A 102 24.70 -9.80 8.34
N ILE A 103 23.64 -10.55 8.65
CA ILE A 103 23.73 -11.99 8.97
C ILE A 103 24.16 -12.81 7.75
N GLN A 104 23.65 -12.51 6.56
CA GLN A 104 24.05 -13.17 5.31
C GLN A 104 25.53 -12.93 4.98
N ASN A 105 26.03 -11.70 5.16
CA ASN A 105 27.44 -11.42 4.95
C ASN A 105 28.35 -12.15 5.95
N ILE A 106 27.95 -12.26 7.23
CA ILE A 106 28.71 -13.00 8.25
C ILE A 106 28.75 -14.50 7.96
N SER A 107 27.64 -15.08 7.52
CA SER A 107 27.58 -16.49 7.13
C SER A 107 28.47 -16.78 5.91
N PHE A 108 28.43 -15.90 4.90
CA PHE A 108 29.32 -16.00 3.73
C PHE A 108 30.81 -15.89 4.11
N SER A 109 31.18 -14.96 5.00
CA SER A 109 32.57 -14.83 5.49
C SER A 109 33.04 -16.01 6.34
N THR A 110 32.12 -16.70 7.04
CA THR A 110 32.46 -17.88 7.86
C THR A 110 32.67 -19.11 6.97
N GLU A 111 31.81 -19.29 5.96
CA GLU A 111 31.90 -20.38 4.97
C GLU A 111 33.18 -20.27 4.11
N GLU A 112 33.60 -19.04 3.76
CA GLU A 112 34.86 -18.80 3.05
C GLU A 112 36.11 -19.14 3.89
N GLN A 113 36.09 -18.81 5.20
CA GLN A 113 37.18 -19.16 6.12
C GLN A 113 37.28 -20.67 6.36
N GLU A 114 36.14 -21.37 6.47
CA GLU A 114 36.10 -22.83 6.65
C GLU A 114 36.60 -23.58 5.40
N ASN A 115 36.26 -23.09 4.21
CA ASN A 115 36.76 -23.63 2.94
C ASN A 115 38.27 -23.44 2.73
N LEU A 116 38.88 -22.39 3.33
CA LEU A 116 40.32 -22.16 3.29
C LEU A 116 41.10 -23.01 4.30
N LEU A 117 40.47 -23.42 5.40
CA LEU A 117 41.10 -24.26 6.43
C LEU A 117 41.08 -25.76 6.09
N ASN A 118 40.11 -26.19 5.28
CA ASN A 118 39.93 -27.59 4.86
C ASN A 118 40.63 -27.96 3.54
N LYS A 119 41.53 -27.10 3.02
CA LYS A 119 42.29 -27.29 1.79
C LYS A 119 43.78 -27.36 2.07
#